data_AF-A1IW42-F1
#
_entry.id   AF-A1IW42-F1
#
_cell.length_a   1.000
_cell.length_b   1.000
_cell.length_c   1.000
_cell.angle_alpha   90.00
_cell.angle_beta   90.00
_cell.angle_gamma   90.00
#
_symmetry.space_group_name_H-M   'P 1'
#
loop_
_entity.id
_entity.type
_entity.pdbx_description
1 polymer ?
#
loop_
_entity_poly.entity_id
_entity_poly.type
_entity_poly.pdbx_seq_one_letter_code
_entity_poly.pdbx_strand_id
1 'polypeptide(L)'
;HIGAPMQVLGRGGGLGIDHDGSKSFNSDLSVSYKLEEYSLAVVQAVKGVCDRKNIKHPVPRSESGPPIVSHHSILIPEAVSASVSSAASMTNALFQWVMEPLTEDALSDYSPKSAAVVRGEYVSCLLYAEQLKPRCVDQFGEGSIGMEQLAAVDGFCELVGFAIGLSEPPRTYHVGLSVFTSRPDF
;
A
#
# COMPACT_ATOMS: atom_id res chain seq x y z
N HIS A 1 7.09 -25.85 -52.61
CA HIS A 1 8.04 -25.05 -51.81
C HIS A 1 7.52 -23.62 -51.74
N ILE A 2 6.93 -23.20 -50.61
CA ILE A 2 6.49 -21.81 -50.42
C ILE A 2 7.71 -21.05 -49.90
N GLY A 3 8.50 -20.48 -50.82
CA GLY A 3 9.80 -19.88 -50.54
C GLY A 3 9.74 -18.36 -50.48
N ALA A 4 9.32 -17.79 -49.35
CA ALA A 4 9.55 -16.37 -49.07
C ALA A 4 10.92 -16.21 -48.39
N PRO A 5 11.83 -15.34 -48.88
CA PRO A 5 13.12 -15.09 -48.25
C PRO A 5 12.94 -14.22 -47.00
N MET A 6 12.42 -14.80 -45.91
CA MET A 6 12.31 -14.11 -44.62
C MET A 6 13.69 -13.91 -44.01
N GLN A 7 14.11 -12.64 -43.91
CA GLN A 7 15.41 -12.24 -43.36
C GLN A 7 15.33 -11.74 -41.92
N VAL A 8 14.14 -11.30 -41.49
CA VAL A 8 13.92 -10.65 -40.19
C VAL A 8 12.85 -11.41 -39.44
N LEU A 9 13.07 -11.63 -38.15
CA LEU A 9 12.10 -12.22 -37.23
C LEU A 9 11.71 -11.18 -36.17
N GLY A 10 10.51 -10.64 -36.29
CA GLY A 10 9.92 -9.76 -35.27
C GLY A 10 9.27 -10.57 -34.16
N ARG A 11 9.63 -10.27 -32.89
CA ARG A 11 8.95 -10.85 -31.71
C ARG A 11 7.84 -9.95 -31.15
N GLY A 12 7.78 -8.69 -31.57
CA GLY A 12 6.96 -7.67 -30.91
C GLY A 12 7.61 -7.17 -29.61
N GLY A 13 6.79 -6.67 -28.69
CA GLY A 13 7.21 -6.18 -27.37
C GLY A 13 7.31 -7.29 -26.29
N GLY A 14 6.98 -6.93 -25.05
CA GLY A 14 6.91 -7.88 -23.93
C GLY A 14 8.21 -8.08 -23.15
N LEU A 15 9.21 -7.22 -23.36
CA LEU A 15 10.26 -7.00 -22.36
C LEU A 15 9.65 -6.15 -21.24
N GLY A 16 9.59 -6.69 -20.03
CA GLY A 16 9.01 -6.04 -18.86
C GLY A 16 10.01 -5.18 -18.10
N ILE A 17 9.51 -4.45 -17.12
CA ILE A 17 10.25 -3.50 -16.29
C ILE A 17 10.05 -3.89 -14.84
N ASP A 18 11.10 -3.75 -14.04
CA ASP A 18 11.04 -3.87 -12.60
C ASP A 18 10.67 -2.49 -12.00
N HIS A 19 9.38 -2.26 -11.71
CA HIS A 19 8.91 -0.97 -11.18
C HIS A 19 9.03 -0.85 -9.66
N ASP A 20 9.00 -1.95 -8.93
CA ASP A 20 9.07 -1.97 -7.45
C ASP A 20 10.46 -2.36 -6.91
N GLY A 21 11.38 -2.80 -7.79
CA GLY A 21 12.75 -3.18 -7.43
C GLY A 21 12.88 -4.57 -6.80
N SER A 22 11.78 -5.32 -6.71
CA SER A 22 11.74 -6.61 -6.01
C SER A 22 12.40 -7.73 -6.81
N LYS A 23 12.52 -7.58 -8.13
CA LYS A 23 12.99 -8.63 -9.06
C LYS A 23 12.24 -9.94 -8.88
N SER A 24 10.96 -9.86 -8.55
CA SER A 24 10.11 -11.00 -8.25
C SER A 24 9.26 -11.40 -9.45
N PHE A 25 8.97 -12.70 -9.55
CA PHE A 25 7.95 -13.25 -10.46
C PHE A 25 6.53 -13.14 -9.87
N ASN A 26 6.43 -12.97 -8.55
CA ASN A 26 5.14 -12.92 -7.84
C ASN A 26 4.60 -11.49 -7.69
N SER A 27 5.23 -10.50 -8.31
CA SER A 27 4.78 -9.11 -8.33
C SER A 27 4.29 -8.76 -9.72
N ASP A 28 3.08 -8.21 -9.81
CA ASP A 28 2.49 -7.72 -11.05
C ASP A 28 3.22 -6.48 -11.59
N LEU A 29 4.07 -5.86 -10.77
CA LEU A 29 4.83 -4.64 -11.08
C LEU A 29 6.31 -4.91 -11.35
N SER A 30 6.73 -6.18 -11.41
CA SER A 30 8.15 -6.54 -11.54
C SER A 30 8.42 -7.65 -12.56
N VAL A 31 9.69 -7.79 -12.92
CA VAL A 31 10.21 -8.93 -13.67
C VAL A 31 11.38 -9.58 -12.92
N SER A 32 11.49 -10.90 -13.01
CA SER A 32 12.55 -11.68 -12.35
C SER A 32 13.79 -11.93 -13.21
N TYR A 33 13.87 -11.31 -14.39
CA TYR A 33 14.98 -11.49 -15.33
C TYR A 33 15.67 -10.16 -15.65
N LYS A 34 16.94 -10.25 -16.04
CA LYS A 34 17.71 -9.14 -16.59
C LYS A 34 17.54 -9.04 -18.11
N LEU A 35 17.88 -7.88 -18.66
CA LEU A 35 17.87 -7.63 -20.10
C LEU A 35 18.72 -8.67 -20.86
N GLU A 36 19.89 -9.02 -20.31
CA GLU A 36 20.80 -9.98 -20.91
C GLU A 36 20.17 -11.37 -20.95
N GLU A 37 19.52 -11.81 -19.87
CA GLU A 37 18.86 -13.12 -19.76
C GLU A 37 17.70 -13.23 -20.74
N TYR A 38 16.89 -12.17 -20.87
CA TYR A 38 15.84 -12.09 -21.87
C TYR A 38 16.41 -12.21 -23.30
N SER A 39 17.45 -11.43 -23.61
CA SER A 39 18.05 -11.43 -24.94
C SER A 39 18.66 -12.81 -25.29
N LEU A 40 19.32 -13.44 -24.31
CA LEU A 40 19.91 -14.76 -24.46
C LEU A 40 18.84 -15.82 -24.71
N ALA A 41 17.75 -15.81 -23.94
CA ALA A 41 16.66 -16.77 -24.11
C ALA A 41 16.03 -16.67 -25.52
N VAL A 42 15.83 -15.45 -26.03
CA VAL A 42 15.31 -15.24 -27.39
C VAL A 42 16.27 -15.79 -28.44
N VAL A 43 17.55 -15.40 -28.37
CA VAL A 43 18.57 -15.82 -29.35
C VAL A 43 18.74 -17.34 -29.33
N GLN A 44 18.78 -17.96 -28.15
CA GLN A 44 18.90 -19.41 -28.01
C GLN A 44 17.70 -20.16 -28.59
N ALA A 45 16.47 -19.68 -28.35
CA ALA A 45 15.26 -20.28 -28.91
C ALA A 45 15.27 -20.23 -30.44
N VAL A 46 15.60 -19.08 -31.03
CA VAL A 46 15.69 -18.90 -32.49
C VAL A 46 16.78 -19.80 -33.07
N LYS A 47 17.97 -19.77 -32.47
CA LYS A 47 19.11 -20.61 -32.88
C LYS A 47 18.74 -22.10 -32.86
N GLY A 48 18.13 -22.58 -31.77
CA GLY A 48 17.77 -23.98 -31.63
C GLY A 48 16.77 -24.47 -32.69
N VAL A 49 15.84 -23.63 -33.14
CA VAL A 49 14.93 -23.99 -34.23
C VAL A 49 15.63 -23.93 -35.60
N CYS A 50 16.44 -22.90 -35.84
CA CYS A 50 17.14 -22.72 -37.11
C CYS A 50 18.18 -23.82 -37.36
N ASP A 51 18.96 -24.17 -36.33
CA ASP A 51 19.97 -25.24 -36.38
C ASP A 51 19.30 -26.59 -36.71
N ARG A 52 18.18 -26.91 -36.04
CA ARG A 52 17.43 -28.17 -36.27
C ARG A 52 16.82 -28.27 -37.67
N LYS A 53 16.37 -27.14 -38.22
CA LYS A 53 15.79 -27.09 -39.58
C LYS A 53 16.85 -26.88 -40.66
N ASN A 54 18.12 -26.72 -40.27
CA ASN A 54 19.23 -26.37 -41.15
C ASN A 54 18.92 -25.18 -42.06
N ILE A 55 18.32 -24.13 -41.48
CA ILE A 55 17.99 -22.89 -42.19
C ILE A 55 18.91 -21.75 -41.73
N LYS A 56 19.12 -20.78 -42.62
CA LYS A 56 19.86 -19.56 -42.28
C LYS A 56 19.18 -18.84 -41.12
N HIS A 57 19.98 -18.38 -40.16
CA HIS A 57 19.49 -17.64 -39.01
C HIS A 57 18.95 -16.26 -39.46
N PRO A 58 17.71 -15.89 -39.10
CA PRO A 58 17.17 -14.57 -39.38
C PRO A 58 17.76 -13.53 -38.42
N VAL A 59 17.64 -12.25 -38.76
CA VAL A 59 17.96 -11.14 -37.86
C VAL A 59 16.79 -10.95 -36.87
N PRO A 60 17.00 -11.12 -35.55
CA PRO A 60 15.95 -10.85 -34.57
C PRO A 60 15.69 -9.35 -34.46
N ARG A 61 14.42 -8.97 -34.36
CA ARG A 61 13.96 -7.59 -34.10
C ARG A 61 12.97 -7.58 -32.93
N SER A 62 13.18 -6.67 -31.98
CA SER A 62 12.25 -6.43 -30.87
C SER A 62 11.57 -5.07 -31.04
N GLU A 63 10.32 -4.99 -30.61
CA GLU A 63 9.50 -3.77 -30.58
C GLU A 63 9.19 -3.37 -29.12
N SER A 64 10.11 -3.69 -28.20
CA SER A 64 9.96 -3.42 -26.78
C SER A 64 10.14 -1.93 -26.48
N GLY A 65 9.05 -1.18 -26.49
CA GLY A 65 9.00 0.24 -26.15
C GLY A 65 9.13 0.54 -24.65
N PRO A 66 8.32 -0.08 -23.76
CA PRO A 66 8.24 0.36 -22.36
C PRO A 66 9.58 0.43 -21.63
N PRO A 67 10.49 -0.56 -21.74
CA PRO A 67 11.80 -0.50 -21.06
C PRO A 67 12.70 0.66 -21.49
N ILE A 68 12.51 1.17 -22.72
CA ILE A 68 13.28 2.29 -23.26
C ILE A 68 12.76 3.62 -22.72
N VAL A 69 11.43 3.75 -22.53
CA VAL A 69 10.78 4.99 -22.11
C VAL A 69 10.44 5.05 -20.63
N SER A 70 10.51 3.97 -19.86
CA SER A 70 10.03 4.01 -18.47
C SER A 70 10.88 4.87 -17.52
N HIS A 71 12.16 5.05 -17.82
CA HIS A 71 13.11 5.77 -16.92
C HIS A 71 13.58 7.13 -17.47
N HIS A 72 12.98 7.61 -18.56
CA HIS A 72 13.44 8.84 -19.22
C HIS A 72 12.82 10.14 -18.65
N SER A 73 11.82 10.03 -17.79
CA SER A 73 11.11 11.18 -17.22
C SER A 73 10.88 11.01 -15.72
N ILE A 74 11.03 12.12 -14.99
CA ILE A 74 10.79 12.19 -13.55
C ILE A 74 9.80 13.32 -13.32
N LEU A 75 8.78 13.06 -12.50
CA LEU A 75 7.81 14.05 -12.07
C LEU A 75 8.17 14.51 -10.65
N ILE A 76 8.36 15.82 -10.47
CA ILE A 76 8.72 16.43 -9.19
C ILE A 76 7.58 17.35 -8.76
N PRO A 77 6.62 16.88 -7.95
CA PRO A 77 5.57 17.74 -7.43
C PRO A 77 5.97 18.38 -6.09
N GLU A 78 5.37 19.53 -5.79
CA GLU A 78 5.54 20.21 -4.51
C GLU A 78 4.48 19.76 -3.50
N ALA A 79 4.88 19.58 -2.24
CA ALA A 79 3.96 19.37 -1.13
C ALA A 79 3.40 20.71 -0.67
N VAL A 80 2.10 20.91 -0.86
CA VAL A 80 1.40 22.17 -0.55
C VAL A 80 1.05 22.26 0.93
N SER A 81 0.74 21.12 1.55
CA SER A 81 0.51 21.05 2.99
C SER A 81 0.78 19.65 3.53
N ALA A 82 1.01 19.56 4.84
CA ALA A 82 1.12 18.32 5.58
C ALA A 82 0.16 18.37 6.77
N SER A 83 -0.55 17.28 7.01
CA SER A 83 -1.37 17.09 8.20
C SER A 83 -0.86 15.87 8.98
N VAL A 84 -0.82 16.02 10.29
CA VAL A 84 -0.49 14.94 11.23
C VAL A 84 -1.73 14.71 12.08
N SER A 85 -2.15 13.46 12.25
CA SER A 85 -3.17 13.14 13.24
C SER A 85 -2.58 13.41 14.62
N SER A 86 -2.98 14.53 15.20
CA SER A 86 -2.59 14.92 16.54
C SER A 86 -3.55 14.24 17.50
N ALA A 87 -3.05 13.33 18.32
CA ALA A 87 -3.76 12.83 19.49
C ALA A 87 -4.36 14.01 20.23
N ALA A 88 -5.69 14.14 20.19
CA ALA A 88 -6.36 15.15 20.99
C ALA A 88 -5.96 14.90 22.44
N SER A 89 -5.44 15.91 23.13
CA SER A 89 -5.16 15.81 24.56
C SER A 89 -6.48 15.57 25.29
N MET A 90 -6.78 14.30 25.57
CA MET A 90 -7.89 13.96 26.43
C MET A 90 -7.60 14.53 27.82
N THR A 91 -8.52 15.36 28.32
CA THR A 91 -8.51 15.69 29.74
C THR A 91 -9.08 14.51 30.51
N ASN A 92 -8.51 14.17 31.66
CA ASN A 92 -9.00 13.09 32.53
C ASN A 92 -10.50 13.24 32.87
N ALA A 93 -11.02 14.47 32.87
CA ALA A 93 -12.43 14.76 33.10
C ALA A 93 -13.34 14.32 31.93
N LEU A 94 -12.94 14.55 30.67
CA LEU A 94 -13.67 14.07 29.50
C LEU A 94 -13.62 12.55 29.40
N PHE A 95 -12.49 11.94 29.77
CA PHE A 95 -12.36 10.49 29.79
C PHE A 95 -13.35 9.82 30.76
N GLN A 96 -13.48 10.36 31.98
CA GLN A 96 -14.46 9.84 32.95
C GLN A 96 -15.89 10.05 32.46
N TRP A 97 -16.22 11.25 31.96
CA TRP A 97 -17.56 11.58 31.49
C TRP A 97 -18.02 10.82 30.24
N VAL A 98 -17.10 10.42 29.34
CA VAL A 98 -17.43 9.66 28.13
C VAL A 98 -17.56 8.17 28.41
N MET A 99 -16.83 7.64 29.39
CA MET A 99 -16.89 6.25 29.81
C MET A 99 -18.09 5.94 30.72
N GLU A 100 -18.65 6.95 31.39
CA GLU A 100 -19.75 6.82 32.36
C GLU A 100 -21.14 6.56 31.73
N PRO A 101 -21.52 7.11 30.55
CA PRO A 101 -22.80 6.83 29.90
C PRO A 101 -22.77 5.68 28.87
N LEU A 102 -21.62 5.07 28.59
CA LEU A 102 -21.51 3.88 27.72
C LEU A 102 -22.00 2.63 28.47
N THR A 103 -23.30 2.60 28.73
CA THR A 103 -24.16 1.48 29.14
C THR A 103 -23.68 0.64 30.34
N GLU A 104 -24.57 0.48 31.32
CA GLU A 104 -24.43 -0.35 32.53
C GLU A 104 -23.90 -1.79 32.28
N ASP A 105 -24.04 -2.32 31.05
CA ASP A 105 -23.52 -3.62 30.62
C ASP A 105 -21.99 -3.66 30.35
N ALA A 106 -21.34 -2.53 30.09
CA ALA A 106 -19.89 -2.46 29.83
C ALA A 106 -19.05 -2.28 31.11
N LEU A 107 -19.67 -1.85 32.22
CA LEU A 107 -19.02 -1.57 33.52
C LEU A 107 -18.55 -2.83 34.25
N SER A 108 -19.25 -3.96 34.06
CA SER A 108 -18.83 -5.29 34.57
C SER A 108 -17.45 -5.69 34.03
N ASP A 109 -17.15 -5.29 32.79
CA ASP A 109 -15.91 -5.60 32.09
C ASP A 109 -14.81 -4.53 32.30
N TYR A 110 -15.14 -3.38 32.90
CA TYR A 110 -14.29 -2.19 33.00
C TYR A 110 -13.39 -2.15 34.24
N SER A 111 -13.90 -2.59 35.40
CA SER A 111 -13.14 -2.54 36.67
C SER A 111 -11.82 -3.36 36.64
N PRO A 112 -11.71 -4.50 35.94
CA PRO A 112 -10.46 -5.24 35.82
C PRO A 112 -9.46 -4.62 34.81
N LYS A 113 -9.96 -3.90 33.79
CA LYS A 113 -9.22 -3.51 32.58
C LYS A 113 -8.63 -2.10 32.63
N SER A 114 -9.24 -1.16 33.35
CA SER A 114 -8.57 0.12 33.70
C SER A 114 -7.33 -0.09 34.56
N ALA A 115 -7.33 -1.14 35.40
CA ALA A 115 -6.15 -1.56 36.14
C ALA A 115 -5.08 -2.23 35.26
N ALA A 116 -5.43 -2.75 34.07
CA ALA A 116 -4.49 -3.32 33.10
C ALA A 116 -3.67 -2.23 32.39
N VAL A 117 -4.26 -1.06 32.15
CA VAL A 117 -3.58 0.16 31.69
C VAL A 117 -2.49 0.57 32.69
N VAL A 118 -2.80 0.51 33.99
CA VAL A 118 -1.85 0.80 35.08
C VAL A 118 -0.75 -0.27 35.22
N ARG A 119 -1.01 -1.51 34.78
CA ARG A 119 -0.07 -2.64 34.83
C ARG A 119 0.82 -2.80 33.60
N GLY A 120 0.68 -1.95 32.58
CA GLY A 120 1.48 -2.04 31.34
C GLY A 120 1.03 -3.19 30.42
N GLU A 121 -0.21 -3.66 30.54
CA GLU A 121 -0.79 -4.68 29.66
C GLU A 121 -1.34 -4.03 28.38
N TYR A 122 -0.43 -3.57 27.53
CA TYR A 122 -0.69 -2.84 26.29
C TYR A 122 -1.59 -3.60 25.28
N VAL A 123 -1.47 -4.92 25.22
CA VAL A 123 -2.24 -5.79 24.30
C VAL A 123 -3.75 -5.74 24.60
N SER A 124 -4.12 -5.77 25.88
CA SER A 124 -5.52 -5.68 26.31
C SER A 124 -6.13 -4.31 25.99
N CYS A 125 -5.32 -3.25 26.06
CA CYS A 125 -5.74 -1.87 25.75
C CYS A 125 -5.96 -1.69 24.25
N LEU A 126 -5.10 -2.27 23.41
CA LEU A 126 -5.23 -2.23 21.95
C LEU A 126 -6.49 -2.96 21.47
N LEU A 127 -6.71 -4.18 21.96
CA LEU A 127 -7.91 -4.96 21.63
C LEU A 127 -9.20 -4.22 22.03
N TYR A 128 -9.18 -3.53 23.17
CA TYR A 128 -10.30 -2.71 23.61
C TYR A 128 -10.51 -1.49 22.71
N ALA A 129 -9.45 -0.76 22.35
CA ALA A 129 -9.53 0.37 21.42
C ALA A 129 -10.06 -0.05 20.03
N GLU A 130 -9.61 -1.19 19.51
CA GLU A 130 -10.09 -1.77 18.24
C GLU A 130 -11.59 -2.10 18.26
N GLN A 131 -12.13 -2.51 19.42
CA GLN A 131 -13.56 -2.85 19.57
C GLN A 131 -14.43 -1.63 19.90
N LEU A 132 -13.88 -0.65 20.62
CA LEU A 132 -14.62 0.51 21.09
C LEU A 132 -14.96 1.46 19.95
N LYS A 133 -14.00 1.77 19.07
CA LYS A 133 -14.18 2.74 17.99
C LYS A 133 -15.31 2.37 17.02
N PRO A 134 -15.41 1.14 16.48
CA PRO A 134 -16.54 0.75 15.61
C PRO A 134 -17.89 0.86 16.32
N ARG A 135 -17.97 0.42 17.59
CA ARG A 135 -19.21 0.49 18.37
C ARG A 135 -19.69 1.93 18.59
N CYS A 136 -18.77 2.85 18.88
CA CYS A 136 -19.10 4.25 19.04
C CYS A 136 -19.49 4.90 17.70
N VAL A 137 -18.88 4.49 16.58
CA VAL A 137 -19.31 4.95 15.24
C VAL A 137 -20.74 4.48 14.93
N ASP A 138 -21.09 3.24 15.26
CA ASP A 138 -22.45 2.72 15.08
C ASP A 138 -23.46 3.49 15.96
N GLN A 139 -23.15 3.66 17.25
CA GLN A 139 -23.99 4.42 18.19
C GLN A 139 -24.14 5.90 17.79
N PHE A 140 -23.11 6.49 17.16
CA PHE A 140 -23.20 7.83 16.60
C PHE A 140 -24.15 7.87 15.41
N GLY A 141 -24.09 6.87 14.53
CA GLY A 141 -25.03 6.72 13.41
C GLY A 141 -26.49 6.55 13.85
N GLU A 142 -26.71 5.93 15.00
CA GLU A 142 -28.03 5.77 15.64
C GLU A 142 -28.49 7.02 16.42
N GLY A 143 -27.62 8.01 16.61
CA GLY A 143 -27.91 9.23 17.38
C GLY A 143 -27.85 9.06 18.90
N SER A 144 -27.31 7.93 19.38
CA SER A 144 -27.18 7.60 20.81
C SER A 144 -26.01 8.30 21.50
N ILE A 145 -25.00 8.72 20.73
CA ILE A 145 -23.87 9.52 21.22
C ILE A 145 -23.64 10.77 20.36
N GLY A 146 -23.08 11.82 20.96
CA GLY A 146 -22.77 13.08 20.29
C GLY A 146 -21.35 13.14 19.68
N MET A 147 -21.10 14.15 18.85
CA MET A 147 -19.79 14.38 18.22
C MET A 147 -18.64 14.52 19.23
N GLU A 148 -18.89 15.13 20.39
CA GLU A 148 -17.88 15.30 21.44
C GLU A 148 -17.44 13.96 22.05
N GLN A 149 -18.40 13.03 22.23
CA GLN A 149 -18.12 11.70 22.75
C GLN A 149 -17.34 10.85 21.73
N LEU A 150 -17.71 10.94 20.45
CA LEU A 150 -16.98 10.25 19.38
C LEU A 150 -15.54 10.78 19.25
N ALA A 151 -15.35 12.10 19.33
CA ALA A 151 -14.02 12.72 19.29
C ALA A 151 -13.14 12.30 20.48
N ALA A 152 -13.72 12.12 21.67
CA ALA A 152 -12.99 11.62 22.84
C ALA A 152 -12.57 10.16 22.69
N VAL A 153 -13.42 9.31 22.12
CA VAL A 153 -13.07 7.90 21.81
C VAL A 153 -11.94 7.84 20.79
N ASP A 154 -11.96 8.69 19.77
CA ASP A 154 -10.86 8.80 18.80
C ASP A 154 -9.55 9.23 19.47
N GLY A 155 -9.58 10.25 20.34
CA GLY A 155 -8.41 10.69 21.10
C GLY A 155 -7.85 9.60 22.02
N PHE A 156 -8.70 8.78 22.64
CA PHE A 156 -8.26 7.62 23.44
C PHE A 156 -7.55 6.58 22.59
N CYS A 157 -8.10 6.23 21.43
CA CYS A 157 -7.50 5.24 20.53
C CYS A 157 -6.11 5.69 20.03
N GLU A 158 -5.97 6.97 19.70
CA GLU A 158 -4.69 7.56 19.30
C GLU A 158 -3.66 7.55 20.44
N LEU A 159 -4.09 7.86 21.67
CA LEU A 159 -3.23 7.81 22.86
C LEU A 159 -2.75 6.39 23.16
N VAL A 160 -3.64 5.40 23.06
CA VAL A 160 -3.28 3.97 23.22
C VAL A 160 -2.29 3.58 22.13
N GLY A 161 -2.48 3.98 20.88
CA GLY A 161 -1.53 3.71 19.81
C GLY A 161 -0.14 4.28 20.08
N PHE A 162 -0.06 5.53 20.55
CA PHE A 162 1.21 6.17 20.93
C PHE A 162 1.90 5.45 22.10
N ALA A 163 1.16 5.08 23.15
CA ALA A 163 1.71 4.43 24.34
C ALA A 163 2.28 3.02 24.06
N ILE A 164 1.76 2.34 23.03
CA ILE A 164 2.19 0.99 22.62
C ILE A 164 3.45 1.04 21.74
N GLY A 165 3.90 2.24 21.34
CA GLY A 165 5.02 2.40 20.42
C GLY A 165 4.65 1.99 19.00
N LEU A 166 3.35 2.01 18.65
CA LEU A 166 2.98 2.01 17.24
C LEU A 166 3.64 3.24 16.61
N SER A 167 4.25 3.03 15.44
CA SER A 167 5.01 4.02 14.65
C SER A 167 4.42 5.43 14.70
N GLU A 168 5.27 6.47 14.55
CA GLU A 168 4.81 7.86 14.37
C GLU A 168 3.56 7.90 13.48
N PRO A 169 2.52 8.67 13.86
CA PRO A 169 1.28 8.70 13.11
C PRO A 169 1.58 9.04 11.65
N PRO A 170 0.94 8.35 10.68
CA PRO A 170 1.19 8.57 9.28
C PRO A 170 0.95 10.06 8.96
N ARG A 171 1.95 10.70 8.36
CA ARG A 171 1.83 12.08 7.89
C ARG A 171 1.15 12.08 6.53
N THR A 172 0.05 12.80 6.41
CA THR A 172 -0.66 12.96 5.15
C THR A 172 -0.11 14.19 4.45
N TYR A 173 0.41 14.02 3.23
CA TYR A 173 0.89 15.11 2.40
C TYR A 173 -0.12 15.42 1.30
N HIS A 174 -0.52 16.69 1.20
CA HIS A 174 -1.27 17.18 0.06
C HIS A 174 -0.30 17.67 -1.00
N VAL A 175 -0.26 16.96 -2.11
CA VAL A 175 0.66 17.20 -3.21
C VAL A 175 -0.07 17.96 -4.31
N GLY A 176 0.57 18.99 -4.87
CA GLY A 176 0.02 19.83 -5.95
C GLY A 176 -0.03 19.11 -7.31
N LEU A 177 -0.57 17.89 -7.36
CA LEU A 177 -0.54 17.03 -8.53
C LEU A 177 -1.84 16.22 -8.65
N SER A 178 -2.39 16.17 -9.86
CA SER A 178 -3.47 15.25 -10.22
C SER A 178 -2.88 13.90 -10.64
N VAL A 179 -3.19 12.84 -9.90
CA VAL A 179 -2.78 11.46 -10.24
C VAL A 179 -3.38 11.05 -11.59
N PHE A 180 -4.66 11.34 -11.84
CA PHE A 180 -5.34 10.97 -13.08
C PHE A 180 -4.75 11.63 -14.34
N THR A 181 -4.20 12.83 -14.20
CA THR A 181 -3.60 13.55 -15.33
C THR A 181 -2.15 13.14 -15.57
N SER A 182 -1.41 12.82 -14.51
CA SER A 182 0.04 12.60 -14.58
C SER A 182 0.47 11.13 -14.59
N ARG A 183 -0.37 10.23 -14.07
CA ARG A 183 -0.17 8.78 -14.03
C ARG A 183 -1.52 8.06 -14.25
N PRO A 184 -2.01 7.98 -15.50
CA PRO A 184 -3.28 7.33 -15.80
C PRO A 184 -3.26 5.80 -15.57
N ASP A 185 -2.07 5.19 -15.52
CA ASP A 185 -1.87 3.76 -15.28
C ASP A 185 -1.80 3.39 -13.79
N PHE A 186 -2.01 4.35 -12.89
CA PHE A 186 -2.02 4.16 -11.44
C PHE A 186 -3.42 3.84 -10.90
#